data_AF-A0A2D8N9Q9-F1
#
_entry.id   AF-A0A2D8N9Q9-F1
#
_cell.length_a   1.000
_cell.length_b   1.000
_cell.length_c   1.000
_cell.angle_alpha   90.00
_cell.angle_beta   90.00
_cell.angle_gamma   90.00
#
_symmetry.space_group_name_H-M   'P 1'
#
loop_
_entity.id
_entity.type
_entity.pdbx_description
1 polymer ?
#
loop_
_entity_poly.entity_id
_entity_poly.type
_entity_poly.pdbx_seq_one_letter_code
_entity_poly.pdbx_strand_id
1 'polypeptide(L)' 'MKKIVAFGASSSLNSINKDLATYTASLVPDSASIVVNLIDFEMPIYSIDKEKENGIPDLAYKFKDILKNADG' A
#
# COMPACT_ATOMS: atom_id res chain seq x y z
N MET A 1 -2.72 20.38 4.14
CA MET A 1 -3.62 19.24 3.91
C MET A 1 -2.84 17.98 4.22
N LYS A 2 -3.34 17.13 5.12
CA LYS A 2 -2.65 15.90 5.53
C LYS A 2 -2.73 14.84 4.43
N LYS A 3 -1.67 14.06 4.19
CA LYS A 3 -1.69 12.96 3.22
C LYS A 3 -2.00 11.65 3.93
N ILE A 4 -3.09 11.00 3.55
CA ILE A 4 -3.52 9.73 4.12
C ILE A 4 -3.39 8.62 3.08
N VAL A 5 -2.66 7.55 3.39
CA VAL A 5 -2.52 6.40 2.49
C VAL A 5 -3.55 5.33 2.85
N ALA A 6 -4.29 4.84 1.86
CA ALA A 6 -5.32 3.82 2.03
C ALA A 6 -5.08 2.64 1.10
N PHE A 7 -5.05 1.43 1.65
CA PHE A 7 -4.96 0.19 0.88
C PHE A 7 -5.68 -0.96 1.60
N GLY A 8 -6.32 -1.83 0.82
CA GLY A 8 -6.90 -3.07 1.32
C GLY A 8 -5.89 -4.22 1.19
N ALA A 9 -5.69 -4.98 2.27
CA ALA A 9 -4.81 -6.16 2.28
C ALA A 9 -5.45 -7.35 1.53
N SER A 10 -5.53 -7.28 0.21
CA SER A 10 -6.19 -8.28 -0.63
C SER A 10 -5.59 -8.34 -2.03
N SER A 11 -5.47 -9.55 -2.58
CA SER A 11 -5.08 -9.81 -3.98
C SER A 11 -6.29 -9.96 -4.93
N SER A 12 -7.52 -9.71 -4.46
CA SER A 12 -8.71 -9.73 -5.31
C SER A 12 -8.80 -8.46 -6.15
N LEU A 13 -9.09 -8.61 -7.45
CA LEU A 13 -9.43 -7.47 -8.32
C LEU A 13 -10.71 -6.75 -7.88
N ASN A 14 -11.62 -7.47 -7.20
CA ASN A 14 -12.87 -6.95 -6.65
C ASN A 14 -12.82 -7.01 -5.12
N SER A 15 -11.92 -6.23 -4.52
CA SER A 15 -11.67 -6.29 -3.07
C SER A 15 -12.57 -5.34 -2.28
N ILE A 16 -13.48 -5.90 -1.49
CA ILE A 16 -14.29 -5.12 -0.53
C ILE A 16 -13.44 -4.36 0.49
N ASN A 17 -12.25 -4.89 0.84
CA ASN A 17 -11.33 -4.22 1.76
C ASN A 17 -10.68 -2.99 1.13
N LYS A 18 -10.42 -3.02 -0.18
CA LYS A 18 -9.93 -1.84 -0.92
C LYS A 18 -11.03 -0.77 -0.98
N ASP A 19 -12.26 -1.18 -1.28
CA ASP A 19 -13.41 -0.27 -1.33
C ASP A 19 -13.65 0.39 0.02
N LEU A 20 -13.66 -0.40 1.10
CA LEU A 20 -13.81 0.09 2.47
C LEU A 20 -12.68 1.07 2.84
N ALA A 21 -11.42 0.72 2.62
CA ALA A 21 -10.29 1.58 2.96
C ALA A 21 -10.33 2.91 2.17
N THR A 22 -10.66 2.84 0.88
CA THR A 22 -10.79 4.02 0.01
C THR A 22 -11.91 4.94 0.49
N TYR A 23 -13.07 4.37 0.80
CA TYR A 23 -14.21 5.13 1.30
C TYR A 23 -13.88 5.78 2.65
N THR A 24 -13.34 5.03 3.60
CA THR A 24 -12.99 5.57 4.93
C THR A 24 -11.97 6.70 4.83
N ALA A 25 -10.95 6.59 3.97
CA ALA A 25 -9.98 7.67 3.78
C ALA A 25 -10.61 8.94 3.19
N SER A 26 -11.62 8.81 2.33
CA SER A 26 -12.35 9.96 1.77
C SER A 26 -13.17 10.74 2.82
N LEU A 27 -13.46 10.14 3.97
CA LEU A 27 -14.21 10.76 5.05
C LEU A 27 -13.33 11.58 6.01
N VAL A 28 -12.00 11.54 5.86
CA VAL A 28 -11.08 12.26 6.73
C VAL A 28 -11.05 13.75 6.32
N PRO A 29 -11.52 14.69 7.16
CA PRO A 29 -11.57 16.10 6.82
C PRO A 29 -10.16 16.70 6.64
N ASP A 30 -10.06 17.73 5.79
CA ASP A 30 -8.82 18.49 5.53
C ASP A 30 -7.61 17.63 5.13
N SER A 31 -7.89 16.52 4.43
CA SER A 31 -6.89 15.55 3.99
C SER A 31 -6.95 15.26 2.48
N ALA A 32 -5.86 14.73 1.95
CA ALA A 32 -5.74 14.19 0.61
C ALA A 32 -5.47 12.69 0.72
N SER A 33 -6.31 11.87 0.10
CA SER A 33 -6.15 10.41 0.11
C SER A 33 -5.27 9.93 -1.05
N ILE A 34 -4.37 8.99 -0.74
CA ILE A 34 -3.54 8.26 -1.69
C ILE A 34 -3.99 6.80 -1.63
N VAL A 35 -4.74 6.37 -2.63
CA VAL A 35 -5.24 5.00 -2.71
C VAL A 35 -4.19 4.12 -3.37
N VAL A 36 -3.68 3.12 -2.65
CA VAL A 36 -2.71 2.14 -3.15
C VAL A 36 -3.42 0.82 -3.47
N ASN A 37 -3.20 0.33 -4.69
CA ASN A 37 -3.66 -0.97 -5.14
C ASN A 37 -2.54 -1.99 -4.95
N LEU A 38 -2.67 -2.91 -3.98
CA LEU A 38 -1.58 -3.84 -3.64
C LEU A 38 -1.17 -4.79 -4.76
N ILE A 39 -2.04 -5.03 -5.74
CA ILE A 39 -1.70 -5.83 -6.93
C ILE A 39 -0.55 -5.18 -7.72
N ASP A 40 -0.44 -3.85 -7.71
CA ASP A 40 0.65 -3.12 -8.37
C ASP A 40 1.97 -3.21 -7.58
N PHE A 41 1.92 -3.78 -6.37
CA PHE A 41 3.03 -4.01 -5.45
C PHE A 41 3.17 -5.49 -5.10
N GLU A 42 2.79 -6.39 -6.02
CA GLU A 42 2.91 -7.83 -5.80
C GLU A 42 4.38 -8.22 -5.60
N MET A 43 4.63 -8.94 -4.51
CA MET A 43 5.95 -9.36 -4.06
C MET A 43 5.88 -10.81 -3.58
N PRO A 44 6.98 -11.57 -3.62
CA PRO A 44 6.99 -12.90 -3.03
C PRO A 44 6.67 -12.81 -1.54
N ILE A 45 6.02 -13.84 -1.00
CA ILE A 45 5.95 -14.03 0.45
C ILE A 45 7.37 -13.96 0.99
N TYR A 46 7.54 -13.18 2.06
CA TYR A 46 8.84 -12.95 2.68
C TYR A 46 9.54 -14.27 3.01
N SER A 47 10.82 -14.32 2.67
CA SER A 47 11.74 -15.40 2.99
C SER A 47 13.14 -14.81 3.06
N ILE A 48 13.86 -15.12 4.14
CA ILE A 48 15.23 -14.64 4.32
C ILE A 48 16.19 -15.20 3.26
N ASP A 49 15.92 -16.40 2.74
CA ASP A 49 16.74 -17.02 1.70
C ASP A 49 16.53 -16.30 0.37
N LYS A 50 15.26 -16.01 0.00
CA LYS A 50 14.94 -15.23 -1.20
C LYS A 50 15.54 -13.82 -1.17
N GLU A 51 15.54 -13.18 0.00
CA GLU A 51 16.15 -11.85 0.17
C GLU A 51 17.69 -11.92 0.03
N LYS A 52 18.35 -12.95 0.57
CA LYS A 52 19.80 -13.13 0.39
C LYS A 52 20.18 -13.38 -1.07
N GLU A 53 19.35 -14.14 -1.78
CA GLU A 53 19.60 -14.50 -3.18
C GLU A 53 19.29 -13.35 -4.16
N ASN A 54 18.16 -12.66 -3.97
CA ASN A 54 17.61 -11.73 -4.95
C ASN A 54 17.57 -10.27 -4.47
N GLY A 55 17.93 -10.02 -3.21
CA GLY A 55 17.78 -8.72 -2.57
C GLY A 55 16.33 -8.40 -2.19
N ILE A 56 16.12 -7.16 -1.74
CA ILE A 56 14.79 -6.62 -1.44
C ILE A 56 14.13 -6.17 -2.76
N PRO A 57 12.87 -6.54 -3.04
CA PRO A 57 12.19 -6.11 -4.27
C PRO A 57 12.09 -4.58 -4.40
N ASP A 58 12.31 -4.05 -5.60
CA ASP A 58 12.15 -2.61 -5.89
C ASP A 58 10.75 -2.07 -5.54
N LEU A 59 9.72 -2.90 -5.70
CA LEU A 59 8.35 -2.56 -5.31
C LEU A 59 8.22 -2.34 -3.79
N ALA A 60 9.01 -3.03 -2.97
CA ALA A 60 9.02 -2.81 -1.52
C ALA A 60 9.55 -1.41 -1.18
N TYR A 61 10.61 -0.97 -1.86
CA TYR A 61 11.15 0.38 -1.69
C TYR A 61 10.16 1.45 -2.13
N LYS A 62 9.50 1.26 -3.28
CA LYS A 62 8.46 2.18 -3.77
C LYS A 62 7.28 2.25 -2.81
N PHE A 63 6.79 1.12 -2.31
CA PHE A 63 5.71 1.07 -1.33
C PHE A 63 6.10 1.79 -0.04
N LYS A 64 7.30 1.51 0.48
CA LYS A 64 7.85 2.17 1.67
C LYS A 64 7.98 3.69 1.49
N ASP A 65 8.38 4.15 0.31
CA ASP A 65 8.49 5.59 0.04
C ASP A 65 7.13 6.29 0.05
N ILE A 66 6.08 5.65 -0.48
CA ILE A 66 4.71 6.15 -0.38
C ILE A 66 4.30 6.32 1.09
N LEU A 67 4.52 5.29 1.91
CA LEU A 67 4.19 5.35 3.35
C LEU A 67 5.01 6.41 4.09
N LYS A 68 6.31 6.52 3.79
CA LYS A 68 7.21 7.47 4.45
C LYS A 68 6.82 8.92 4.17
N ASN A 69 6.26 9.20 2.99
CA ASN A 69 5.83 10.53 2.57
C ASN A 69 4.39 10.87 2.96
N ALA A 70 3.70 9.97 3.67
CA ALA A 70 2.36 10.17 4.20
C ALA A 70 2.39 10.69 5.64
N ASP A 71 1.29 11.33 6.05
CA ASP A 71 1.08 11.76 7.43
C ASP A 71 0.30 10.72 8.25
N GLY A 72 -0.38 9.79 7.59
CA GLY A 72 -1.21 8.76 8.20
C GLY A 72 -1.78 7.77 7.19
#